data_AF-A0A5N9DQR8-F1
#
_entry.id   AF-A0A5N9DQR8-F1
#
_cell.length_a   1.000
_cell.length_b   1.000
_cell.length_c   1.000
_cell.angle_alpha   90.00
_cell.angle_beta   90.00
_cell.angle_gamma   90.00
#
_symmetry.space_group_name_H-M   'P 1'
#
loop_
_entity.id
_entity.type
_entity.pdbx_description
1 polymer ?
#
loop_
_entity_poly.entity_id
_entity_poly.type
_entity_poly.pdbx_seq_one_letter_code
_entity_poly.pdbx_strand_id
1 'polypeptide(L)'
;MVDAINQNSSKNKLSLYIYEKDLSVSYISSLLRTLQAAIREIAISDGVIQNDFNEEKKHTLVISNLDFDIAFKFEMIFIDVLERKVNENLSKKVFNKFVLEFIAFIRTLPQPGLWGDASPKLWDPKSKSDVEIRMYQVYRELKRCSKVIIESGSKKIEIDGERLQLS
;
A
#
# COMPACT_ATOMS: atom_id res chain seq x y z
N MET A 1 -5.63 26.04 15.90
CA MET A 1 -6.64 25.90 14.82
C MET A 1 -6.04 25.34 13.52
N VAL A 2 -4.83 24.76 13.53
CA VAL A 2 -4.13 24.24 12.34
C VAL A 2 -4.13 22.71 12.30
N ASP A 3 -4.37 22.04 13.44
CA ASP A 3 -4.28 20.58 13.56
C ASP A 3 -5.49 19.81 13.02
N ALA A 4 -6.66 20.45 12.89
CA ALA A 4 -7.89 19.79 12.43
C ALA A 4 -7.95 19.60 10.90
N ILE A 5 -7.22 20.42 10.13
CA ILE A 5 -7.22 20.36 8.65
C ILE A 5 -6.33 19.20 8.17
N ASN A 6 -5.26 18.89 8.89
CA ASN A 6 -4.33 17.80 8.53
C ASN A 6 -4.88 16.39 8.81
N GLN A 7 -5.82 16.22 9.74
CA GLN A 7 -6.39 14.89 10.05
C GLN A 7 -7.40 14.39 9.01
N ASN A 8 -8.03 15.27 8.22
CA ASN A 8 -8.92 14.84 7.14
C ASN A 8 -8.17 14.55 5.82
N SER A 9 -6.98 15.13 5.63
CA SER A 9 -6.12 14.87 4.48
C SER A 9 -5.65 13.41 4.41
N SER A 10 -5.43 12.73 5.54
CA SER A 10 -4.90 11.35 5.56
C SER A 10 -5.93 10.27 5.22
N LYS A 11 -7.24 10.56 5.30
CA LYS A 11 -8.30 9.56 5.10
C LYS A 11 -8.42 9.04 3.68
N ASN A 12 -7.96 9.83 2.72
CA ASN A 12 -8.15 9.58 1.29
C ASN A 12 -6.81 9.31 0.59
N LYS A 13 -5.75 9.03 1.34
CA LYS A 13 -4.40 8.83 0.82
C LYS A 13 -3.88 7.45 1.23
N LEU A 14 -2.90 6.97 0.47
CA LEU A 14 -2.05 5.86 0.89
C LEU A 14 -0.67 6.44 1.17
N SER A 15 -0.27 6.48 2.43
CA SER A 15 1.04 6.97 2.83
C SER A 15 1.99 5.81 3.06
N LEU A 16 3.24 5.96 2.63
CA LEU A 16 4.32 5.06 2.95
C LEU A 16 5.46 5.82 3.62
N TYR A 17 6.04 5.23 4.66
CA TYR A 17 7.19 5.75 5.38
C TYR A 17 8.27 4.68 5.41
N ILE A 18 9.44 4.97 4.85
CA ILE A 18 10.58 4.05 4.82
C ILE A 18 11.71 4.65 5.66
N TYR A 19 12.07 3.97 6.75
CA TYR A 19 13.08 4.43 7.69
C TYR A 19 14.45 3.81 7.34
N GLU A 20 14.96 4.18 6.19
CA GLU A 20 16.28 3.77 5.71
C GLU A 20 17.16 4.98 5.47
N LYS A 21 18.46 4.85 5.78
CA LYS A 21 19.43 5.92 5.54
C LYS A 21 19.70 6.12 4.05
N ASP A 22 19.84 5.02 3.33
CA ASP A 22 20.17 5.01 1.91
C ASP A 22 19.18 4.11 1.16
N LEU A 23 18.50 4.68 0.16
CA LEU A 23 17.55 3.95 -0.67
C LEU A 23 18.05 3.91 -2.11
N SER A 24 18.28 2.71 -2.64
CA SER A 24 18.64 2.57 -4.04
C SER A 24 17.48 2.98 -4.95
N VAL A 25 17.78 3.71 -6.03
CA VAL A 25 16.78 4.14 -7.02
C VAL A 25 16.05 2.94 -7.64
N SER A 26 16.77 1.84 -7.86
CA SER A 26 16.20 0.60 -8.38
C SER A 26 15.18 -0.02 -7.41
N TYR A 27 15.45 0.03 -6.10
CA TYR A 27 14.50 -0.40 -5.09
C TYR A 27 13.24 0.47 -5.09
N ILE A 28 13.37 1.80 -5.05
CA ILE A 28 12.21 2.71 -5.08
C ILE A 28 11.36 2.48 -6.33
N SER A 29 12.00 2.33 -7.49
CA SER A 29 11.30 2.02 -8.75
C SER A 29 10.56 0.67 -8.69
N SER A 30 11.19 -0.38 -8.15
CA SER A 30 10.57 -1.70 -7.99
C SER A 30 9.37 -1.64 -7.06
N LEU A 31 9.52 -0.95 -5.93
CA LEU A 31 8.47 -0.78 -4.93
C LEU A 31 7.28 -0.03 -5.51
N LEU A 32 7.50 1.10 -6.18
CA LEU A 32 6.43 1.89 -6.78
C LEU A 32 5.68 1.11 -7.88
N ARG A 33 6.40 0.37 -8.73
CA ARG A 33 5.77 -0.51 -9.75
C ARG A 33 4.94 -1.61 -9.11
N THR A 34 5.45 -2.22 -8.04
CA THR A 34 4.77 -3.29 -7.30
C THR A 34 3.50 -2.76 -6.62
N LEU A 35 3.59 -1.61 -5.95
CA LEU A 35 2.43 -0.94 -5.35
C LEU A 35 1.39 -0.56 -6.40
N GLN A 36 1.81 0.05 -7.51
CA GLN A 36 0.90 0.42 -8.60
C GLN A 36 0.18 -0.81 -9.18
N ALA A 37 0.91 -1.92 -9.39
CA ALA A 37 0.32 -3.16 -9.89
C ALA A 37 -0.69 -3.75 -8.88
N ALA A 38 -0.37 -3.75 -7.59
CA ALA A 38 -1.27 -4.23 -6.55
C ALA A 38 -2.54 -3.37 -6.42
N ILE A 39 -2.38 -2.05 -6.44
CA ILE A 39 -3.51 -1.09 -6.40
C ILE A 39 -4.41 -1.28 -7.62
N ARG A 40 -3.83 -1.48 -8.81
CA ARG A 40 -4.58 -1.77 -10.03
C ARG A 40 -5.35 -3.09 -9.92
N GLU A 41 -4.73 -4.13 -9.40
CA GLU A 41 -5.37 -5.44 -9.21
C GLU A 41 -6.59 -5.35 -8.29
N ILE A 42 -6.45 -4.61 -7.19
CA ILE A 42 -7.57 -4.31 -6.29
C ILE A 42 -8.69 -3.60 -7.04
N ALA A 43 -8.35 -2.57 -7.83
CA ALA A 43 -9.34 -1.79 -8.56
C ALA A 43 -10.12 -2.58 -9.62
N ILE A 44 -9.51 -3.60 -10.25
CA ILE A 44 -10.18 -4.42 -11.26
C ILE A 44 -10.91 -5.63 -10.68
N SER A 45 -10.48 -6.12 -9.51
CA SER A 45 -11.07 -7.31 -8.85
C SER A 45 -12.39 -7.01 -8.11
N ASP A 46 -12.65 -5.74 -7.78
CA ASP A 46 -13.85 -5.30 -7.08
C ASP A 46 -14.80 -4.57 -8.04
N GLY A 47 -15.95 -5.18 -8.34
CA GLY A 47 -16.89 -4.64 -9.34
C GLY A 47 -17.46 -3.26 -9.00
N VAL A 48 -17.54 -2.90 -7.71
CA VAL A 48 -18.00 -1.55 -7.31
C VAL A 48 -16.92 -0.52 -7.63
N ILE A 49 -15.67 -0.82 -7.27
CA ILE A 49 -14.52 0.05 -7.56
C ILE A 49 -14.27 0.15 -9.06
N GLN A 50 -14.40 -0.97 -9.78
CA GLN A 50 -14.25 -1.00 -11.23
C GLN A 50 -15.25 -0.07 -11.94
N ASN A 51 -16.50 -0.03 -11.46
CA ASN A 51 -17.49 0.91 -11.99
C ASN A 51 -17.10 2.36 -11.75
N ASP A 52 -16.55 2.70 -10.57
CA ASP A 52 -16.03 4.04 -10.29
C ASP A 52 -14.87 4.44 -11.23
N PHE A 53 -14.11 3.47 -11.76
CA PHE A 53 -13.06 3.71 -12.77
C PHE A 53 -13.59 3.82 -14.21
N ASN A 54 -14.75 3.24 -14.49
CA ASN A 54 -15.36 3.22 -15.81
C ASN A 54 -16.28 4.42 -16.07
N GLU A 55 -16.59 5.22 -15.04
CA GLU A 55 -17.20 6.54 -15.22
C GLU A 55 -16.30 7.41 -16.14
N GLU A 56 -16.89 8.38 -16.86
CA GLU A 56 -16.24 9.16 -17.95
C GLU A 56 -14.94 9.92 -17.58
N LYS A 57 -14.49 9.81 -16.33
CA LYS A 57 -13.33 10.49 -15.78
C LYS A 57 -12.06 9.65 -15.96
N LYS A 58 -11.02 10.28 -16.50
CA LYS A 58 -9.69 9.65 -16.58
C LYS A 58 -8.99 9.77 -15.25
N HIS A 59 -8.91 8.68 -14.50
CA HIS A 59 -8.22 8.64 -13.21
C HIS A 59 -6.74 8.25 -13.36
N THR A 60 -5.85 8.97 -12.70
CA THR A 60 -4.41 8.64 -12.63
C THR A 60 -3.95 8.60 -11.18
N LEU A 61 -3.21 7.54 -10.83
CA LEU A 61 -2.53 7.43 -9.55
C LEU A 61 -1.25 8.28 -9.60
N VAL A 62 -1.09 9.19 -8.65
CA VAL A 62 0.07 10.09 -8.56
C VAL A 62 0.62 10.13 -7.15
N ILE A 63 1.90 10.49 -7.03
CA ILE A 63 2.51 10.90 -5.76
C ILE A 63 2.17 12.38 -5.55
N SER A 64 1.48 12.68 -4.44
CA SER A 64 1.01 14.03 -4.09
C SER A 64 1.88 14.76 -3.09
N ASN A 65 2.67 14.01 -2.33
CA ASN A 65 3.60 14.54 -1.36
C ASN A 65 4.83 13.63 -1.28
N LEU A 66 6.00 14.24 -1.09
CA LEU A 66 7.28 13.57 -0.99
C LEU A 66 8.14 14.31 0.02
N ASP A 67 8.64 13.60 1.02
CA ASP A 67 9.43 14.15 2.12
C ASP A 67 10.60 13.20 2.45
N PHE A 68 11.73 13.77 2.86
CA PHE A 68 13.02 13.12 3.05
C PHE A 68 13.70 13.54 4.36
N ASP A 69 12.93 13.95 5.38
CA ASP A 69 13.51 14.31 6.67
C ASP A 69 13.97 13.06 7.46
N ILE A 70 13.16 12.57 8.40
CA ILE A 70 13.52 11.41 9.24
C ILE A 70 13.34 10.08 8.49
N ALA A 71 12.46 10.07 7.48
CA ALA A 71 12.12 8.91 6.68
C ALA A 71 11.84 9.34 5.25
N PHE A 72 12.05 8.44 4.29
CA PHE A 72 11.51 8.62 2.96
C PHE A 72 9.99 8.41 3.01
N LYS A 73 9.25 9.51 2.93
CA LYS A 73 7.79 9.50 2.99
C LYS A 73 7.21 9.90 1.64
N PHE A 74 6.22 9.15 1.17
CA PHE A 74 5.39 9.59 0.05
C PHE A 74 3.91 9.27 0.26
N GLU A 75 3.06 10.10 -0.35
CA GLU A 75 1.60 9.97 -0.28
C GLU A 75 1.03 9.80 -1.70
N MET A 76 0.28 8.73 -1.93
CA MET A 76 -0.39 8.48 -3.21
C MET A 76 -1.86 8.89 -3.18
N ILE A 77 -2.35 9.42 -4.30
CA ILE A 77 -3.76 9.78 -4.54
C ILE A 77 -4.16 9.48 -5.98
N PHE A 78 -5.47 9.34 -6.22
CA PHE A 78 -6.02 9.44 -7.57
C PHE A 78 -6.41 10.88 -7.88
N ILE A 79 -6.06 11.33 -9.08
CA ILE A 79 -6.54 12.59 -9.65
C ILE A 79 -7.38 12.34 -10.89
N ASP A 80 -8.35 13.21 -11.14
CA ASP A 80 -8.93 13.39 -12.46
C ASP A 80 -7.94 14.16 -13.35
N VAL A 81 -7.54 13.57 -14.47
CA VAL A 81 -6.54 14.16 -15.36
C VAL A 81 -7.03 15.44 -16.03
N LEU A 82 -8.32 15.54 -16.34
CA LEU A 82 -8.90 16.69 -17.03
C LEU A 82 -9.09 17.85 -16.06
N GLU A 83 -9.63 17.58 -14.88
CA GLU A 83 -9.92 18.61 -13.88
C GLU A 83 -8.73 18.92 -12.97
N ARG A 84 -7.69 18.07 -12.97
CA ARG A 84 -6.57 18.09 -12.01
C ARG A 84 -7.02 18.12 -10.54
N LYS A 85 -8.20 17.56 -10.26
CA LYS A 85 -8.76 17.47 -8.91
C LYS A 85 -8.53 16.10 -8.33
N VAL A 86 -8.35 16.06 -7.01
CA VAL A 86 -8.25 14.81 -6.26
C VAL A 86 -9.58 14.08 -6.32
N ASN A 87 -9.57 12.80 -6.71
CA ASN A 87 -10.71 11.93 -6.55
C ASN A 87 -10.64 11.25 -5.19
N GLU A 88 -11.10 11.98 -4.17
CA GLU A 88 -11.05 11.56 -2.77
C GLU A 88 -11.83 10.26 -2.52
N ASN A 89 -13.01 10.12 -3.13
CA ASN A 89 -13.87 8.96 -2.94
C ASN A 89 -13.21 7.70 -3.51
N LEU A 90 -12.71 7.77 -4.75
CA LEU A 90 -12.00 6.65 -5.38
C LEU A 90 -10.75 6.28 -4.60
N SER A 91 -9.94 7.27 -4.23
CA SER A 91 -8.74 7.06 -3.43
C SER A 91 -9.06 6.35 -2.12
N LYS A 92 -10.07 6.83 -1.39
CA LYS A 92 -10.52 6.20 -0.16
C LYS A 92 -10.98 4.75 -0.37
N LYS A 93 -11.82 4.47 -1.38
CA LYS A 93 -12.34 3.12 -1.65
C LYS A 93 -11.19 2.15 -1.98
N VAL A 94 -10.35 2.51 -2.93
CA VAL A 94 -9.23 1.68 -3.41
C VAL A 94 -8.22 1.44 -2.30
N PHE A 95 -7.75 2.49 -1.61
CA PHE A 95 -6.70 2.35 -0.61
C PHE A 95 -7.19 1.63 0.65
N ASN A 96 -8.45 1.84 1.06
CA ASN A 96 -9.02 1.07 2.17
C ASN A 96 -9.12 -0.42 1.84
N LYS A 97 -9.55 -0.76 0.62
CA LYS A 97 -9.65 -2.15 0.17
C LYS A 97 -8.25 -2.77 0.08
N PHE A 98 -7.30 -2.06 -0.52
CA PHE A 98 -5.89 -2.49 -0.59
C PHE A 98 -5.31 -2.80 0.80
N VAL A 99 -5.43 -1.89 1.77
CA VAL A 99 -4.90 -2.12 3.13
C VAL A 99 -5.62 -3.29 3.80
N LEU A 100 -6.94 -3.46 3.61
CA LEU A 100 -7.68 -4.59 4.17
C LEU A 100 -7.23 -5.93 3.59
N GLU A 101 -7.09 -6.03 2.26
CA GLU A 101 -6.57 -7.23 1.60
C GLU A 101 -5.14 -7.52 2.03
N PHE A 102 -4.32 -6.47 2.19
CA PHE A 102 -2.94 -6.64 2.64
C PHE A 102 -2.86 -7.14 4.09
N ILE A 103 -3.70 -6.61 4.99
CA ILE A 103 -3.85 -7.13 6.37
C ILE A 103 -4.31 -8.59 6.36
N ALA A 104 -5.33 -8.91 5.57
CA ALA A 104 -5.86 -10.26 5.47
C ALA A 104 -4.77 -11.23 4.99
N PHE A 105 -4.06 -10.85 3.94
CA PHE A 105 -2.93 -11.59 3.40
C PHE A 105 -1.84 -11.81 4.46
N ILE A 106 -1.38 -10.75 5.14
CA ILE A 106 -0.36 -10.85 6.19
C ILE A 106 -0.77 -11.82 7.30
N ARG A 107 -2.04 -11.82 7.70
CA ARG A 107 -2.55 -12.74 8.74
C ARG A 107 -2.50 -14.21 8.32
N THR A 108 -2.43 -14.51 7.02
CA THR A 108 -2.25 -15.88 6.52
C THR A 108 -0.80 -16.34 6.48
N LEU A 109 0.16 -15.41 6.62
CA LEU A 109 1.57 -15.76 6.60
C LEU A 109 1.94 -16.59 7.83
N PRO A 110 2.85 -17.57 7.69
CA PRO A 110 3.36 -18.31 8.83
C PRO A 110 4.01 -17.32 9.79
N GLN A 111 3.52 -17.30 11.03
CA GLN A 111 4.16 -16.53 12.09
C GLN A 111 5.51 -17.18 12.39
N PRO A 112 6.59 -16.39 12.60
CA PRO A 112 7.86 -16.94 13.04
C PRO A 112 7.61 -17.75 14.31
N GLY A 113 7.95 -19.04 14.29
CA GLY A 113 7.84 -19.88 15.48
C GLY A 113 8.74 -19.34 16.59
N LEU A 114 8.38 -19.57 17.86
CA LEU A 114 9.21 -19.23 19.02
C LEU A 114 10.64 -19.83 18.97
N TRP A 115 10.88 -20.78 18.07
CA TRP A 115 12.13 -21.53 17.94
C TRP A 115 12.74 -21.44 16.52
N GLY A 116 12.47 -20.36 15.79
CA GLY A 116 13.25 -19.99 14.61
C GLY A 116 12.79 -20.59 13.28
N ASP A 117 12.09 -21.72 13.26
CA ASP A 117 11.67 -22.35 12.01
C ASP A 117 10.16 -22.66 11.99
N ALA A 118 9.38 -21.65 11.61
CA ALA A 118 8.21 -21.94 10.78
C ALA A 118 8.73 -22.01 9.35
N SER A 119 9.05 -23.20 8.85
CA SER A 119 9.38 -23.40 7.44
C SER A 119 8.29 -22.70 6.60
N PRO A 120 8.64 -21.78 5.69
CA PRO A 120 7.65 -21.17 4.84
C PRO A 120 6.98 -22.31 4.07
N LYS A 121 5.70 -22.59 4.34
CA LYS A 121 4.91 -23.42 3.43
C LYS A 121 5.16 -22.86 2.04
N LEU A 122 5.66 -23.69 1.11
CA LEU A 122 5.99 -23.24 -0.24
C LEU A 122 4.83 -22.41 -0.78
N TRP A 123 5.06 -21.11 -0.95
CA TRP A 123 4.11 -20.21 -1.58
C TRP A 123 4.01 -20.63 -3.05
N ASP A 124 2.95 -21.35 -3.44
CA ASP A 124 2.70 -21.71 -4.84
C ASP A 124 1.77 -20.66 -5.49
N PRO A 125 2.29 -19.78 -6.35
CA PRO A 125 1.49 -18.76 -7.01
C PRO A 125 0.34 -19.33 -7.84
N LYS A 126 0.45 -20.57 -8.35
CA LYS A 126 -0.59 -21.18 -9.21
C LYS A 126 -1.88 -21.50 -8.46
N SER A 127 -1.81 -21.57 -7.14
CA SER A 127 -2.95 -21.83 -6.25
C SER A 127 -3.58 -20.56 -5.67
N LYS A 128 -3.09 -19.38 -6.08
CA LYS A 128 -3.40 -18.08 -5.47
C LYS A 128 -4.15 -17.19 -6.43
N SER A 129 -5.05 -16.37 -5.88
CA SER A 129 -5.68 -15.29 -6.63
C SER A 129 -4.65 -14.25 -7.06
N ASP A 130 -4.93 -13.51 -8.13
CA ASP A 130 -4.06 -12.43 -8.59
C ASP A 130 -3.82 -11.39 -7.49
N VAL A 131 -4.86 -11.07 -6.71
CA VAL A 131 -4.76 -10.19 -5.53
C VAL A 131 -3.76 -10.73 -4.51
N GLU A 132 -3.84 -12.01 -4.13
CA GLU A 132 -2.87 -12.62 -3.20
C GLU A 132 -1.44 -12.58 -3.76
N ILE A 133 -1.25 -12.84 -5.05
CA ILE A 133 0.06 -12.75 -5.70
C ILE A 133 0.61 -11.33 -5.57
N ARG A 134 -0.21 -10.30 -5.80
CA ARG A 134 0.19 -8.90 -5.64
C ARG A 134 0.50 -8.54 -4.19
N MET A 135 -0.30 -9.00 -3.24
CA MET A 135 -0.04 -8.75 -1.82
C MET A 135 1.30 -9.38 -1.39
N TYR A 136 1.61 -10.58 -1.87
CA TYR A 136 2.91 -11.21 -1.62
C TYR A 136 4.08 -10.43 -2.22
N GLN A 137 3.93 -9.91 -3.45
CA GLN A 137 4.96 -9.07 -4.08
C GLN A 137 5.20 -7.78 -3.27
N VAL A 138 4.12 -7.10 -2.85
CA VAL A 138 4.21 -5.90 -2.00
C VAL A 138 4.94 -6.23 -0.70
N TYR A 139 4.51 -7.28 0.00
CA TYR A 139 5.14 -7.69 1.25
C TYR A 139 6.63 -7.98 1.10
N ARG A 140 7.04 -8.68 0.03
CA ARG A 140 8.44 -8.95 -0.25
C ARG A 140 9.26 -7.68 -0.45
N GLU A 141 8.74 -6.69 -1.18
CA GLU A 141 9.45 -5.41 -1.38
C GLU A 141 9.53 -4.60 -0.08
N LEU A 142 8.46 -4.57 0.74
CA LEU A 142 8.47 -3.85 2.02
C LEU A 142 9.44 -4.49 3.03
N LYS A 143 9.54 -5.83 3.05
CA LYS A 143 10.47 -6.56 3.94
C LYS A 143 11.96 -6.37 3.61
N ARG A 144 12.30 -5.71 2.50
CA ARG A 144 13.70 -5.39 2.16
C ARG A 144 14.26 -4.24 3.01
N CYS A 145 13.39 -3.49 3.68
CA CYS A 145 13.76 -2.42 4.59
C CYS A 145 13.67 -2.90 6.04
N SER A 146 14.50 -2.29 6.89
CA SER A 146 14.51 -2.47 8.34
C SER A 146 13.18 -2.09 8.96
N LYS A 147 12.64 -0.92 8.60
CA LYS A 147 11.35 -0.45 9.10
C LYS A 147 10.55 0.29 8.03
N VAL A 148 9.30 -0.14 7.83
CA VAL A 148 8.34 0.46 6.91
C VAL A 148 6.97 0.59 7.56
N ILE A 149 6.31 1.71 7.33
CA ILE A 149 4.93 1.94 7.72
C ILE A 149 4.11 2.20 6.45
N ILE A 150 2.99 1.50 6.33
CA ILE A 150 1.97 1.78 5.31
C ILE A 150 0.65 2.11 6.01
N GLU A 151 0.00 3.20 5.60
CA GLU A 151 -1.24 3.67 6.22
C GLU A 151 -2.25 4.16 5.21
N SER A 152 -3.53 3.97 5.53
CA SER A 152 -4.62 4.67 4.86
C SER A 152 -5.74 4.96 5.85
N GLY A 153 -6.07 6.24 6.02
CA GLY A 153 -7.01 6.69 7.05
C GLY A 153 -6.60 6.27 8.45
N SER A 154 -7.43 5.45 9.11
CA SER A 154 -7.15 4.98 10.47
C SER A 154 -6.38 3.65 10.52
N LYS A 155 -6.13 3.01 9.38
CA LYS A 155 -5.46 1.71 9.33
C LYS A 155 -3.98 1.92 9.10
N LYS A 156 -3.17 1.24 9.90
CA LYS A 156 -1.70 1.29 9.83
C LYS A 156 -1.13 -0.12 9.92
N ILE A 157 -0.16 -0.41 9.08
CA ILE A 157 0.66 -1.62 9.14
C ILE A 157 2.09 -1.18 9.29
N GLU A 158 2.75 -1.67 10.34
CA GLU A 158 4.16 -1.43 10.60
C GLU A 158 4.91 -2.76 10.47
N ILE A 159 5.92 -2.76 9.62
CA ILE A 159 6.83 -3.88 9.38
C ILE A 159 8.20 -3.44 9.90
N ASP A 160 8.71 -4.12 10.92
CA ASP A 160 9.99 -3.86 11.58
C ASP A 160 10.80 -5.16 11.65
N GLY A 161 11.58 -5.41 10.59
CA GLY A 161 12.23 -6.70 10.33
C GLY A 161 11.22 -7.86 10.29
N GLU A 162 11.27 -8.72 11.33
CA GLU A 162 10.35 -9.85 11.50
C GLU A 162 9.08 -9.50 12.31
N ARG A 163 9.04 -8.30 12.91
CA ARG A 163 7.89 -7.84 13.68
C ARG A 163 6.89 -7.18 12.76
N LEU A 164 5.62 -7.51 12.98
CA LEU A 164 4.51 -6.90 12.28
C LEU A 164 3.47 -6.42 13.27
N GLN A 165 3.09 -5.15 13.16
CA GLN A 165 2.07 -4.53 14.00
C GLN A 165 0.93 -3.98 13.12
N LEU A 166 -0.29 -4.22 13.56
CA LEU A 166 -1.53 -3.78 12.90
C LEU A 166 -2.25 -2.83 13.86
N SER A 167 -2.67 -1.66 13.38
CA SER A 167 -3.44 -0.69 14.15
C SER A 167 -4.61 -0.14 13.32
#